data_AF-A0A0J8GTU0-F1
#
_entry.id   AF-A0A0J8GTU0-F1
#
_cell.length_a   1.000
_cell.length_b   1.000
_cell.length_c   1.000
_cell.angle_alpha   90.00
_cell.angle_beta   90.00
_cell.angle_gamma   90.00
#
_symmetry.space_group_name_H-M   'P 1'
#
loop_
_entity.id
_entity.type
_entity.pdbx_description
1 polymer ?
#
loop_
_entity_poly.entity_id
_entity_poly.type
_entity_poly.pdbx_seq_one_letter_code
_entity_poly.pdbx_strand_id
1 'polypeptide(L)' 'MLKLITRNLYLNLFVALALVITSGYEVYESFEEANIGAHHGVFVFALFQMLKCIAVIGESVLAVDEAISASKSEG' A
#
# COMPACT_ATOMS: atom_id res chain seq x y z
N MET A 1 -20.58 2.92 -7.89
CA MET A 1 -20.14 2.04 -6.77
C MET A 1 -18.68 1.63 -6.88
N LEU A 2 -18.19 1.14 -8.03
CA LEU A 2 -16.80 0.70 -8.20
C LEU A 2 -15.74 1.75 -7.80
N LYS A 3 -15.94 3.02 -8.18
CA LYS A 3 -15.04 4.13 -7.79
C LYS A 3 -14.94 4.38 -6.29
N LEU A 4 -15.97 4.01 -5.52
CA LEU A 4 -15.96 4.17 -4.06
C LEU A 4 -15.08 3.08 -3.41
N ILE A 5 -15.17 1.87 -3.96
CA ILE A 5 -14.41 0.70 -3.53
C ILE A 5 -12.92 0.90 -3.89
N THR A 6 -12.62 1.25 -5.14
CA THR A 6 -11.24 1.40 -5.62
C THR A 6 -10.50 2.62 -5.07
N ARG A 7 -11.20 3.57 -4.45
CA ARG A 7 -10.59 4.74 -3.79
C ARG A 7 -10.45 4.60 -2.28
N ASN A 8 -10.86 3.48 -1.71
CA ASN A 8 -10.72 3.27 -0.27
C ASN A 8 -9.26 2.91 0.06
N LEU A 9 -8.60 3.78 0.85
CA LEU A 9 -7.19 3.63 1.22
C LEU A 9 -6.91 2.32 1.97
N TYR A 10 -7.74 1.98 2.94
CA TYR A 10 -7.56 0.78 3.77
C TYR A 10 -7.79 -0.50 2.96
N LEU A 11 -8.78 -0.49 2.07
CA LEU A 11 -9.03 -1.61 1.17
C LEU A 11 -7.85 -1.79 0.19
N ASN A 12 -7.35 -0.69 -0.38
CA ASN A 12 -6.19 -0.74 -1.27
C ASN A 12 -4.93 -1.22 -0.56
N LEU A 13 -4.73 -0.82 0.70
CA LEU A 13 -3.63 -1.32 1.52
C LEU A 13 -3.77 -2.82 1.81
N PHE A 14 -4.97 -3.28 2.17
CA PHE A 14 -5.25 -4.69 2.40
C PHE A 14 -4.99 -5.54 1.15
N VAL A 15 -5.47 -5.08 -0.01
CA VAL A 15 -5.23 -5.77 -1.29
C VAL A 15 -3.75 -5.79 -1.63
N ALA A 16 -3.03 -4.67 -1.44
CA ALA A 16 -1.59 -4.62 -1.66
C ALA A 16 -0.84 -5.62 -0.75
N LEU A 17 -1.22 -5.71 0.52
CA LEU A 17 -0.63 -6.67 1.46
C LEU A 17 -0.90 -8.11 1.04
N ALA A 18 -2.13 -8.43 0.67
CA ALA A 18 -2.49 -9.77 0.17
C ALA A 18 -1.65 -10.14 -1.06
N LEU A 19 -1.50 -9.21 -2.02
CA LEU A 19 -0.69 -9.43 -3.21
C LEU A 19 0.79 -9.61 -2.89
N VAL A 20 1.37 -8.79 -1.99
CA VAL A 20 2.77 -8.95 -1.56
C VAL A 20 3.00 -10.33 -0.95
N ILE A 21 2.10 -10.81 -0.10
CA ILE A 21 2.24 -12.11 0.56
C ILE A 21 2.17 -13.24 -0.47
N THR A 22 1.14 -13.25 -1.32
CA THR A 22 0.93 -14.37 -2.26
C THR A 22 1.99 -14.39 -3.36
N SER A 23 2.27 -13.25 -3.99
CA SER A 23 3.29 -13.18 -5.04
C SER A 23 4.71 -13.27 -4.49
N GLY A 24 4.94 -12.85 -3.24
CA GLY A 24 6.22 -13.04 -2.56
C GLY A 24 6.53 -14.51 -2.30
N TYR A 25 5.52 -15.30 -1.92
CA TYR A 25 5.66 -16.76 -1.82
C TYR A 25 6.04 -17.39 -3.17
N GLU A 26 5.34 -17.03 -4.24
CA GLU A 26 5.60 -17.57 -5.58
C GLU A 26 6.97 -17.16 -6.12
N VAL A 27 7.40 -15.90 -5.87
CA VAL A 27 8.74 -15.42 -6.22
C VAL A 27 9.82 -16.18 -5.45
N TYR A 28 9.59 -16.48 -4.17
CA TYR A 28 10.52 -17.26 -3.35
C TYR A 28 10.67 -18.69 -3.88
N GLU A 29 9.58 -19.39 -4.20
CA GLU A 29 9.65 -20.75 -4.77
C GLU A 29 10.28 -20.76 -6.16
N SER A 30 9.99 -19.77 -7.01
CA SER A 30 10.49 -19.70 -8.38
C SER A 30 11.94 -19.18 -8.49
N PHE A 31 12.55 -18.81 -7.36
CA PHE A 31 13.88 -18.19 -7.34
C PHE A 31 14.98 -19.15 -7.82
N GLU A 32 14.89 -20.43 -7.44
CA GLU A 32 15.87 -21.45 -7.86
C GLU A 32 15.77 -21.79 -9.35
N GLU A 33 14.58 -21.67 -9.93
CA GLU A 33 14.33 -21.95 -11.35
C GLU A 33 14.71 -20.77 -12.26
N ALA A 34 15.16 -19.64 -11.70
CA ALA A 34 15.53 -18.40 -12.40
C ALA A 34 14.46 -17.93 -13.43
N ASN A 35 13.20 -18.27 -13.18
CA ASN A 35 12.12 -18.05 -14.13
C ASN A 35 11.38 -16.74 -13.80
N ILE A 36 11.64 -15.69 -14.59
CA ILE A 36 11.00 -14.39 -14.42
C ILE A 36 9.60 -14.45 -15.04
N GLY A 37 8.61 -14.86 -14.22
CA GLY A 37 7.19 -14.92 -14.57
C GLY A 37 6.35 -13.74 -14.10
N ALA A 38 5.05 -13.77 -14.39
CA ALA A 38 4.08 -12.73 -14.01
C ALA A 38 4.06 -12.41 -12.51
N HIS A 39 4.32 -13.42 -11.67
CA HIS A 39 4.39 -13.30 -10.21
C HIS A 39 5.42 -12.27 -9.73
N HIS A 40 6.57 -12.16 -10.41
CA HIS A 40 7.58 -11.15 -10.10
C HIS A 40 7.09 -9.73 -10.41
N GLY A 41 6.37 -9.55 -11.52
CA GLY A 41 5.75 -8.28 -11.89
C GLY A 41 4.65 -7.87 -10.90
N VAL A 42 3.81 -8.82 -10.49
CA VAL A 42 2.77 -8.61 -9.47
C VAL A 42 3.39 -8.24 -8.13
N PHE A 43 4.48 -8.90 -7.73
CA PHE A 43 5.18 -8.60 -6.48
C PHE A 43 5.74 -7.18 -6.45
N VAL A 44 6.44 -6.77 -7.51
CA VAL A 44 6.96 -5.39 -7.63
C VAL A 44 5.82 -4.38 -7.63
N PHE A 45 4.76 -4.63 -8.39
CA PHE A 45 3.57 -3.78 -8.41
C PHE A 45 2.96 -3.61 -7.01
N ALA A 46 2.79 -4.72 -6.29
CA ALA A 46 2.19 -4.74 -4.96
C ALA A 46 3.04 -3.98 -3.93
N LEU A 47 4.38 -4.07 -4.02
CA LEU A 47 5.30 -3.27 -3.21
C LEU A 47 5.11 -1.77 -3.45
N PHE A 48 5.06 -1.33 -4.72
CA PHE A 48 4.83 0.08 -5.02
C PHE A 48 3.45 0.56 -4.57
N GLN A 49 2.41 -0.27 -4.73
CA GLN A 49 1.07 0.05 -4.27
C GLN A 49 1.01 0.19 -2.75
N MET A 50 1.71 -0.68 -2.02
CA MET A 50 1.82 -0.62 -0.56
C MET A 50 2.56 0.65 -0.11
N LEU A 51 3.69 0.97 -0.74
CA LEU A 51 4.46 2.20 -0.44
C LEU A 51 3.62 3.47 -0.65
N LYS A 52 2.84 3.54 -1.75
CA LYS A 52 1.90 4.65 -1.98
C LYS A 52 0.88 4.79 -0.87
N CYS A 53 0.31 3.68 -0.40
CA CYS A 53 -0.67 3.70 0.69
C CYS A 53 -0.04 4.20 2.00
N ILE A 54 1.19 3.75 2.30
CA ILE A 54 1.92 4.20 3.49
C ILE A 54 2.23 5.70 3.43
N ALA A 55 2.67 6.21 2.27
CA ALA A 55 2.93 7.64 2.10
C ALA A 55 1.69 8.50 2.37
N VAL A 56 0.54 8.11 1.80
CA VAL A 56 -0.74 8.81 2.02
C VAL A 56 -1.15 8.79 3.48
N ILE A 57 -0.95 7.66 4.19
CA ILE A 57 -1.22 7.59 5.63
C ILE A 57 -0.31 8.55 6.40
N GLY A 58 0.99 8.59 6.09
CA GLY A 58 1.95 9.50 6.72
C GLY A 58 1.58 10.97 6.53
N GLU A 59 1.26 11.38 5.31
CA GLU A 59 0.78 12.73 5.01
C GLU A 59 -0.51 13.06 5.77
N SER A 60 -1.45 12.11 5.85
CA SER A 60 -2.72 12.30 6.56
C SER A 60 -2.51 12.49 8.07
N VAL A 61 -1.56 11.77 8.66
CA VAL A 61 -1.22 11.89 10.09
C VAL A 61 -0.63 13.27 10.38
N LEU A 62 0.32 13.72 9.56
CA LEU A 62 0.93 15.05 9.73
C LEU A 62 -0.12 16.18 9.60
N ALA A 63 -1.02 16.08 8.62
CA ALA A 63 -2.08 17.07 8.43
C ALA A 63 -3.04 17.14 9.62
N VAL A 64 -3.35 16.00 10.25
CA VAL A 64 -4.18 15.96 11.46
C VAL A 64 -3.47 16.60 12.65
N ASP A 65 -2.17 16.34 12.82
CA ASP A 65 -1.36 16.93 13.90
C ASP A 65 -1.27 18.46 13.79
N GLU A 66 -1.08 18.98 12.59
CA GLU A 66 -1.08 20.43 12.30
C GLU A 66 -2.43 21.06 12.64
N ALA A 67 -3.53 20.45 12.23
CA ALA A 67 -4.88 20.94 12.52
C ALA A 67 -5.19 20.96 14.02
N ILE A 68 -4.77 19.93 14.76
CA ILE A 68 -4.90 19.88 16.23
C ILE A 68 -4.10 21.00 16.88
N SER A 69 -2.86 21.22 16.43
CA SER A 69 -1.97 22.26 16.97
C SER A 69 -2.51 23.67 16.73
N ALA A 70 -3.04 23.94 15.54
CA ALA A 70 -3.67 25.23 15.22
C ALA A 70 -4.90 25.50 16.12
N SER A 71 -5.79 24.51 16.30
CA SER A 71 -7.00 24.67 17.13
C SER A 71 -6.71 25.00 18.60
N LYS A 72 -5.57 24.56 19.13
CA LYS A 72 -5.13 24.86 20.50
C LYS A 72 -4.54 26.27 20.66
N SER A 73 -4.14 26.91 19.57
CA SER A 73 -3.56 28.26 19.60
C SER A 73 -4.61 29.37 19.51
N GLU A 74 -5.83 29.03 19.07
CA GLU A 74 -6.95 29.98 18.89
C GLU A 74 -7.92 30.05 20.09
N GLY A 75 -7.79 29.16 21.08
CA GLY A 75 -8.64 29.11 22.29
C GLY A 75 -7.88 29.45 23.56
#